data_AF-A0AAW6UGP8-F1
#
_entry.id   AF-A0AAW6UGP8-F1
#
_cell.length_a   1.000
_cell.length_b   1.000
_cell.length_c   1.000
_cell.angle_alpha   90.00
_cell.angle_beta   90.00
_cell.angle_gamma   90.00
#
_symmetry.space_group_name_H-M   'P 1'
#
loop_
_entity.id
_entity.type
_entity.pdbx_description
1 polymer ?
#
loop_
_entity_poly.entity_id
_entity_poly.type
_entity_poly.pdbx_seq_one_letter_code
_entity_poly.pdbx_strand_id
1 'polypeptide(L)' 'MNKTLIALCLALTTTSISAMAADAGSGKITFKGTINSGACTIAPTDVNKEVQLGNIAAVNLDAAGKKGPLNSFELK' A
#
# COMPACT_ATOMS: atom_id res chain seq x y z
N MET A 1 -22.21 31.13 -43.55
CA MET A 1 -21.13 30.27 -43.03
C MET A 1 -21.38 30.04 -41.54
N ASN A 2 -21.65 28.78 -41.18
CA ASN A 2 -22.27 28.32 -39.94
C ASN A 2 -21.50 28.72 -38.67
N LYS A 3 -22.00 29.71 -37.92
CA LYS A 3 -21.54 30.03 -36.55
C LYS A 3 -21.87 28.92 -35.54
N THR A 4 -22.79 28.02 -35.91
CA THR A 4 -23.21 26.84 -35.14
C THR A 4 -22.29 25.63 -35.30
N LEU A 5 -21.45 25.58 -36.34
CA LEU A 5 -20.48 24.48 -36.52
C LEU A 5 -19.23 24.65 -35.66
N ILE A 6 -18.88 25.89 -35.30
CA ILE A 6 -17.70 26.16 -34.46
C ILE A 6 -17.96 25.79 -32.99
N ALA A 7 -19.21 25.92 -32.51
CA ALA A 7 -19.58 25.54 -31.16
C ALA A 7 -19.58 24.01 -30.93
N LEU A 8 -19.83 23.21 -31.98
CA LEU A 8 -19.85 21.75 -31.89
C LEU A 8 -18.43 21.14 -31.80
N CYS A 9 -17.41 21.86 -32.27
CA CYS A 9 -16.02 21.40 -32.21
C CYS A 9 -15.40 21.46 -30.80
N LEU A 10 -15.99 22.22 -29.86
CA LEU A 10 -15.46 22.34 -28.49
C LEU A 10 -15.96 21.24 -27.53
N ALA A 11 -16.91 20.40 -27.94
CA ALA A 11 -17.54 19.42 -27.05
C ALA A 11 -16.81 18.06 -26.98
N LEU A 12 -15.68 17.88 -27.70
CA LEU A 12 -15.06 16.57 -27.91
C LEU A 12 -13.70 16.37 -27.20
N THR A 13 -13.24 17.31 -26.38
CA THR A 13 -11.91 17.22 -25.76
C THR A 13 -11.91 16.80 -24.29
N THR A 14 -12.99 16.20 -23.77
CA THR A 14 -12.91 15.49 -22.48
C THR A 14 -12.19 14.16 -22.71
N THR A 15 -10.89 14.21 -22.95
CA THR A 15 -10.03 13.04 -22.81
C THR A 15 -10.12 12.63 -21.36
N SER A 16 -10.91 11.60 -21.10
CA SER A 16 -10.94 10.86 -19.85
C SER A 16 -9.50 10.44 -19.56
N ILE A 17 -8.83 11.16 -18.68
CA ILE A 17 -7.57 10.70 -18.11
C ILE A 17 -7.99 9.56 -17.19
N SER A 18 -8.07 8.36 -17.74
CA SER A 18 -8.11 7.15 -16.94
C SER A 18 -6.74 7.07 -16.26
N ALA A 19 -6.68 7.57 -15.03
CA ALA A 19 -5.55 7.34 -14.16
C ALA A 19 -5.43 5.82 -13.98
N MET A 20 -4.56 5.22 -14.79
CA MET A 20 -4.10 3.86 -14.57
C MET A 20 -3.45 3.87 -13.19
N ALA A 21 -4.11 3.25 -12.20
CA ALA A 21 -3.50 3.00 -10.91
C ALA A 21 -2.25 2.16 -11.21
N ALA A 22 -1.08 2.78 -11.13
CA ALA A 22 0.18 2.07 -11.20
C ALA A 22 0.13 0.98 -10.11
N ASP A 23 0.47 -0.25 -10.48
CA ASP A 23 0.59 -1.36 -9.55
C ASP A 23 1.39 -0.88 -8.33
N ALA A 24 0.71 -0.74 -7.21
CA ALA A 24 1.24 -0.01 -6.06
C ALA A 24 2.18 -0.84 -5.20
N GLY A 25 2.77 -1.89 -5.80
CA GLY A 25 3.64 -2.84 -5.15
C GLY A 25 2.91 -3.62 -4.05
N SER A 26 2.45 -4.82 -4.36
CA SER A 26 2.18 -5.81 -3.30
C SER A 26 3.48 -6.54 -2.96
N GLY A 27 3.72 -6.80 -1.68
CA GLY A 27 4.96 -7.41 -1.24
C GLY A 27 4.86 -8.04 0.14
N LYS A 28 5.72 -9.03 0.41
CA LYS A 28 5.85 -9.68 1.71
C LYS A 28 7.11 -9.19 2.42
N ILE A 29 6.95 -8.59 3.59
CA ILE A 29 8.07 -8.29 4.49
C ILE A 29 8.26 -9.49 5.42
N THR A 30 9.47 -10.07 5.44
CA THR A 30 9.82 -11.18 6.32
C THR A 30 10.92 -10.75 7.27
N PHE A 31 10.62 -10.70 8.56
CA PHE A 31 11.62 -10.45 9.61
C PHE A 31 12.21 -11.79 10.05
N LYS A 32 13.55 -11.92 10.04
CA LYS A 32 14.27 -13.08 10.58
C LYS A 32 15.12 -12.63 11.76
N GLY A 33 14.90 -13.24 12.91
CA GLY A 33 15.71 -13.06 14.10
C GLY A 33 16.03 -14.42 14.71
N THR A 34 17.05 -14.46 15.56
CA THR A 34 17.38 -15.65 16.36
C THR A 34 17.24 -15.27 17.81
N ILE A 35 16.47 -16.06 18.57
CA ILE A 35 16.40 -15.91 20.01
C ILE A 35 17.68 -16.50 20.58
N ASN A 36 18.54 -15.66 21.17
CA ASN A 36 19.67 -16.14 21.96
C ASN A 36 19.14 -16.56 23.33
N SER A 37 19.23 -17.86 23.66
CA SER A 37 18.67 -18.42 24.89
C SER A 37 19.49 -17.98 26.11
N GLY A 38 19.24 -16.77 26.61
CA GLY A 38 19.31 -16.49 28.04
C GLY A 38 18.10 -17.10 28.76
N ALA A 39 17.94 -16.83 30.07
CA ALA A 39 16.92 -17.39 30.97
C ALA A 39 15.44 -17.08 30.63
N CYS A 40 15.13 -16.69 29.40
CA CYS A 40 13.78 -16.34 28.96
C CYS A 40 13.26 -17.40 27.98
N THR A 41 12.12 -17.97 28.30
CA THR A 41 11.40 -18.92 27.43
C THR A 41 10.44 -18.13 26.54
N ILE A 42 10.51 -18.35 25.23
CA ILE A 42 9.53 -17.83 24.27
C ILE A 42 8.23 -18.62 24.48
N ALA A 43 7.10 -17.92 24.56
CA ALA A 43 5.79 -18.54 24.59
C ALA A 43 5.65 -19.48 23.36
N PRO A 44 5.14 -20.71 23.52
CA PRO A 44 5.05 -21.66 22.41
C PRO A 44 4.29 -21.13 21.18
N THR A 45 3.36 -20.20 21.40
CA THR A 45 2.59 -19.51 20.35
C THR A 45 3.42 -18.56 19.49
N ASP A 46 4.59 -18.15 19.98
CA ASP A 46 5.39 -17.06 19.42
C ASP A 46 6.64 -17.57 18.68
N VAL A 47 6.93 -18.86 18.77
CA VAL A 47 8.10 -19.52 18.13
C VAL A 47 8.11 -19.37 16.61
N ASN A 48 6.93 -19.40 15.97
CA ASN A 48 6.75 -19.22 14.53
C ASN A 48 5.66 -18.17 14.24
N LYS A 49 5.78 -17.00 14.87
CA LYS A 49 4.78 -15.94 14.72
C LYS A 49 4.87 -15.26 13.35
N GLU A 50 3.78 -15.31 12.59
CA GLU A 50 3.57 -14.42 11.44
C GLU A 50 2.63 -13.29 11.84
N VAL A 51 3.02 -12.03 11.56
CA VAL A 51 2.20 -10.84 11.86
C VAL A 51 1.63 -10.32 10.55
N GLN A 52 0.30 -10.42 10.39
CA GLN A 52 -0.38 -9.85 9.22
C GLN A 52 -0.49 -8.33 9.36
N LEU A 53 0.04 -7.60 8.38
CA LEU A 53 0.03 -6.14 8.36
C LEU A 53 -1.26 -5.56 7.75
N GLY A 54 -2.12 -6.42 7.21
CA GLY A 54 -3.34 -6.03 6.49
C GLY A 54 -3.07 -5.48 5.10
N ASN A 55 -4.12 -4.98 4.47
CA ASN A 55 -4.07 -4.40 3.13
C ASN A 55 -3.83 -2.89 3.21
N ILE A 56 -2.73 -2.40 2.63
CA ILE A 56 -2.40 -0.97 2.64
C ILE A 56 -2.76 -0.40 1.27
N ALA A 57 -3.69 0.56 1.24
CA ALA A 57 -4.09 1.20 0.00
C ALA A 57 -2.97 2.08 -0.55
N ALA A 58 -2.66 1.91 -1.83
CA ALA A 58 -1.67 2.67 -2.61
C ALA A 58 -1.75 4.19 -2.39
N VAL A 59 -2.98 4.71 -2.42
CA VAL A 59 -3.29 6.14 -2.28
C VAL A 59 -2.82 6.72 -0.94
N ASN A 60 -2.64 5.87 0.07
CA ASN A 60 -2.13 6.29 1.38
C ASN A 60 -0.59 6.43 1.39
N LEU A 61 0.11 5.99 0.35
CA LEU A 61 1.56 5.99 0.19
C LEU A 61 2.03 6.72 -1.08
N ASP A 62 1.19 7.60 -1.64
CA ASP A 62 1.36 8.29 -2.92
C ASP A 62 2.48 9.36 -2.96
N ALA A 63 3.14 9.64 -1.84
CA ALA A 63 4.18 10.66 -1.74
C ALA A 63 5.34 10.20 -0.86
N ALA A 64 6.55 10.69 -1.20
CA ALA A 64 7.76 10.41 -0.45
C ALA A 64 7.60 10.82 1.03
N GLY A 65 7.90 9.89 1.93
CA GLY A 65 7.81 10.10 3.39
C GLY A 65 6.46 9.73 4.02
N LYS A 66 5.42 9.43 3.24
CA LYS A 66 4.19 8.83 3.80
C LYS A 66 4.48 7.43 4.35
N LYS A 67 3.83 7.09 5.46
CA LYS A 67 4.02 5.83 6.16
C LYS A 67 2.68 5.11 6.27
N GLY A 68 2.72 3.78 6.15
CA GLY A 68 1.57 2.93 6.42
C GLY A 68 1.20 2.93 7.91
N PRO A 69 0.09 2.26 8.27
CA PRO A 69 -0.31 2.11 9.66
C PRO A 69 0.80 1.41 10.48
N LEU A 70 0.98 1.87 11.70
CA LEU A 70 1.90 1.24 12.65
C LEU A 70 1.25 -0.05 13.18
N ASN A 71 1.87 -1.19 12.89
CA ASN A 71 1.47 -2.48 13.43
C ASN A 71 2.50 -2.91 14.49
N SER A 72 2.10 -2.89 15.76
CA SER A 72 2.93 -3.38 16.86
C SER A 72 2.75 -4.88 17.05
N PHE A 73 3.84 -5.59 17.32
CA PHE A 73 3.79 -6.98 17.76
C PHE A 73 4.74 -7.17 18.93
N GLU A 74 4.36 -8.10 19.81
CA GLU A 74 5.13 -8.46 20.99
C GLU A 74 5.52 -9.93 20.92
N LEU A 75 6.68 -10.25 21.47
CA LEU A 75 7.10 -11.62 21.76
C LEU A 75 6.93 -11.85 23.25
N LYS A 76 6.15 -12.86 23.61
CA LYS A 76 5.91 -13.27 24.98
C LYS A 76 6.81 -14.42 25.38
#